data_AF-A0A922WXV2-F1
#
_entry.id   AF-A0A922WXV2-F1
#
_cell.length_a   1.000
_cell.length_b   1.000
_cell.length_c   1.000
_cell.angle_alpha   90.00
_cell.angle_beta   90.00
_cell.angle_gamma   90.00
#
_symmetry.space_group_name_H-M   'P 1'
#
loop_
_entity.id
_entity.type
_entity.pdbx_description
1 polymer ?
#
loop_
_entity_poly.entity_id
_entity_poly.type
_entity_poly.pdbx_seq_one_letter_code
_entity_poly.pdbx_strand_id
1 'polypeptide(L)'
;MNYSSAWAYLRKRRQLLAGERYTRTMNIQATKYFLEQIYNDEGEIGLRNALKSVKMHAAYYEQQGKSALPTISALVKKFEKLLSSARSIDDRLDWDMKVLQSYRLSVEKRKKKLPPKGHKPSKGTVTTEQFVRNPDVVAARLHHASGICDDCKEPAPFIRKSNGLPFLEVHHIVTLANGGDDTFENTVALCPNCHRRRHFG
;
A
#
# COMPACT_ATOMS: atom_id res chain seq x y z
N MET A 1 19.64 25.05 3.26
CA MET A 1 19.57 24.07 2.15
C MET A 1 19.66 24.83 0.83
N ASN A 2 20.64 24.52 -0.04
CA ASN A 2 20.77 25.17 -1.36
C ASN A 2 19.66 24.63 -2.30
N TYR A 3 18.99 25.52 -3.05
CA TYR A 3 17.95 25.22 -4.06
C TYR A 3 18.30 24.02 -4.97
N SER A 4 19.57 23.87 -5.35
CA SER A 4 20.09 22.75 -6.16
C SER A 4 19.96 21.37 -5.48
N SER A 5 20.10 21.33 -4.15
CA SER A 5 20.01 20.09 -3.36
C SER A 5 18.57 19.62 -3.17
N ALA A 6 17.62 20.53 -2.95
CA ALA A 6 16.20 20.20 -2.81
C ALA A 6 15.63 19.63 -4.11
N TRP A 7 15.96 20.23 -5.25
CA TRP A 7 15.56 19.71 -6.56
C TRP A 7 16.16 18.33 -6.85
N ALA A 8 17.42 18.10 -6.43
CA ALA A 8 18.05 16.79 -6.55
C ALA A 8 17.32 15.72 -5.71
N TYR A 9 16.80 16.06 -4.53
CA TYR A 9 16.00 15.15 -3.71
C TYR A 9 14.61 14.88 -4.28
N LEU A 10 13.93 15.90 -4.83
CA LEU A 10 12.64 15.72 -5.51
C LEU A 10 12.76 14.82 -6.74
N ARG A 11 13.81 15.00 -7.54
CA ARG A 11 14.10 14.14 -8.70
C ARG A 11 14.34 12.69 -8.26
N LYS A 12 15.07 12.49 -7.16
CA LYS A 12 15.31 11.14 -6.62
C LYS A 12 14.05 10.49 -6.08
N ARG A 13 13.17 11.23 -5.39
CA ARG A 13 11.84 10.73 -4.98
C ARG A 13 11.04 10.25 -6.19
N ARG A 14 11.02 11.01 -7.30
CA ARG A 14 10.39 10.55 -8.56
C ARG A 14 10.99 9.25 -9.09
N GLN A 15 12.32 9.14 -9.11
CA GLN A 15 13.01 7.93 -9.59
C GLN A 15 12.74 6.71 -8.69
N LEU A 16 12.66 6.92 -7.36
CA LEU A 16 12.29 5.89 -6.41
C LEU A 16 10.85 5.42 -6.65
N LEU A 17 9.90 6.33 -6.80
CA LEU A 17 8.49 6.02 -7.08
C LEU A 17 8.31 5.26 -8.41
N ALA A 18 9.08 5.64 -9.44
CA ALA A 18 9.07 4.99 -10.75
C ALA A 18 9.86 3.66 -10.79
N GLY A 19 10.66 3.35 -9.77
CA GLY A 19 11.52 2.17 -9.75
C GLY A 19 12.69 2.24 -10.74
N GLU A 20 13.14 3.44 -11.06
CA GLU A 20 14.21 3.73 -12.02
C GLU A 20 15.58 3.86 -11.33
N ARG A 21 16.66 3.55 -12.04
CA ARG A 21 18.02 3.74 -11.52
C ARG A 21 18.34 5.23 -11.33
N TYR A 22 18.92 5.57 -10.18
CA TYR A 22 19.59 6.85 -9.96
C TYR A 22 21.10 6.66 -9.79
N THR A 23 21.89 7.66 -10.18
CA THR A 23 23.36 7.58 -10.21
C THR A 23 24.03 8.34 -9.08
N ARG A 24 23.43 9.41 -8.56
CA ARG A 24 23.98 10.19 -7.44
C ARG A 24 23.54 9.62 -6.10
N THR A 25 24.51 9.18 -5.28
CA THR A 25 24.26 8.66 -3.93
C THR A 25 23.47 9.65 -3.08
N MET A 26 22.51 9.14 -2.29
CA MET A 26 21.91 9.87 -1.18
C MET A 26 22.59 9.40 0.11
N ASN A 27 22.65 10.27 1.11
CA ASN A 27 23.04 9.79 2.43
C ASN A 27 22.04 8.72 2.91
N ILE A 28 22.50 7.80 3.76
CA ILE A 28 21.69 6.66 4.17
C ILE A 28 20.42 7.08 4.91
N GLN A 29 20.48 8.17 5.68
CA GLN A 29 19.34 8.68 6.44
C GLN A 29 18.23 9.21 5.52
N ALA A 30 18.60 9.85 4.42
CA ALA A 30 17.68 10.33 3.39
C ALA A 30 17.11 9.15 2.61
N THR A 31 17.92 8.15 2.25
CA THR A 31 17.41 6.92 1.61
C THR A 31 16.40 6.21 2.51
N LYS A 32 16.69 6.07 3.81
CA LYS A 32 15.77 5.52 4.81
C LYS A 32 14.48 6.34 4.88
N TYR A 33 14.60 7.66 5.02
CA TYR A 33 13.46 8.57 5.07
C TYR A 33 12.56 8.44 3.84
N PHE A 34 13.12 8.40 2.62
CA PHE A 34 12.29 8.20 1.43
C PHE A 34 11.62 6.85 1.39
N LEU A 35 12.28 5.76 1.81
CA LEU A 35 11.65 4.44 1.86
C LEU A 35 10.48 4.43 2.86
N GLU A 36 10.64 5.05 4.02
CA GLU A 36 9.58 5.19 5.03
C GLU A 36 8.42 6.04 4.49
N GLN A 37 8.70 7.23 3.96
CA GLN A 37 7.66 8.11 3.42
C GLN A 37 6.95 7.52 2.21
N ILE A 38 7.68 6.87 1.30
CA ILE A 38 7.06 6.23 0.14
C ILE A 38 6.20 5.04 0.58
N TYR A 39 6.62 4.26 1.57
CA TYR A 39 5.76 3.21 2.14
C TYR A 39 4.49 3.79 2.79
N ASN A 40 4.65 4.89 3.52
CA ASN A 40 3.55 5.57 4.19
C ASN A 40 2.55 6.19 3.18
N ASP A 41 3.05 6.82 2.13
CA ASP A 41 2.26 7.55 1.13
C ASP A 41 1.62 6.60 0.09
N GLU A 42 2.39 5.63 -0.40
CA GLU A 42 2.07 4.82 -1.59
C GLU A 42 1.93 3.32 -1.26
N GLY A 43 2.01 2.97 0.02
CA GLY A 43 1.94 1.60 0.50
C GLY A 43 3.11 0.73 0.02
N GLU A 44 2.88 -0.58 0.06
CA GLU A 44 3.86 -1.57 -0.36
C GLU A 44 4.22 -1.48 -1.87
N ILE A 45 3.35 -0.93 -2.74
CA ILE A 45 3.64 -0.74 -4.19
C ILE A 45 4.80 0.24 -4.35
N GLY A 46 4.65 1.44 -3.77
CA GLY A 46 5.68 2.46 -3.83
C GLY A 46 6.97 2.00 -3.16
N LEU A 47 6.87 1.31 -2.02
CA LEU A 47 8.05 0.77 -1.36
C LEU A 47 8.80 -0.24 -2.24
N ARG A 48 8.09 -1.12 -2.97
CA ARG A 48 8.74 -2.07 -3.89
C ARG A 48 9.47 -1.35 -5.02
N ASN A 49 8.85 -0.34 -5.63
CA ASN A 49 9.49 0.46 -6.67
C ASN A 49 10.74 1.16 -6.11
N ALA A 50 10.64 1.75 -4.92
CA ALA A 50 11.76 2.43 -4.29
C ALA A 50 12.90 1.45 -3.96
N LEU A 51 12.60 0.25 -3.46
CA LEU A 51 13.61 -0.78 -3.20
C LEU A 51 14.25 -1.30 -4.49
N LYS A 52 13.49 -1.48 -5.57
CA LYS A 52 14.02 -1.81 -6.90
C LYS A 52 15.02 -0.75 -7.35
N SER A 53 14.64 0.52 -7.24
CA SER A 53 15.50 1.66 -7.59
C SER A 53 16.79 1.69 -6.75
N VAL A 54 16.70 1.47 -5.44
CA VAL A 54 17.86 1.41 -4.52
C VAL A 54 18.78 0.23 -4.83
N LYS A 55 18.24 -0.95 -5.16
CA LYS A 55 19.03 -2.12 -5.60
C LYS A 55 19.76 -1.85 -6.92
N MET A 56 19.09 -1.24 -7.89
CA MET A 56 19.71 -0.86 -9.17
C MET A 56 20.84 0.16 -8.97
N HIS A 57 20.71 1.05 -7.99
CA HIS A 57 21.79 1.96 -7.59
C HIS A 57 22.98 1.22 -6.96
N ALA A 58 22.72 0.31 -6.01
CA ALA A 58 23.77 -0.48 -5.36
C ALA A 58 24.57 -1.31 -6.38
N ALA A 59 23.89 -2.02 -7.28
CA ALA A 59 24.51 -2.83 -8.33
C ALA A 59 25.35 -1.98 -9.32
N TYR A 60 24.89 -0.76 -9.64
CA TYR A 60 25.67 0.16 -10.49
C TYR A 60 27.00 0.57 -9.84
N TYR A 61 27.03 0.76 -8.52
CA TYR A 61 28.27 1.10 -7.80
C TYR A 61 29.25 -0.08 -7.72
N GLU A 62 28.74 -1.29 -7.51
CA GLU A 62 29.56 -2.52 -7.52
C GLU A 62 30.22 -2.75 -8.89
N GLN A 63 29.50 -2.50 -9.99
CA GLN A 63 30.04 -2.61 -11.35
C GLN A 63 31.12 -1.59 -11.69
N GLN A 64 31.18 -0.45 -10.99
CA GLN A 64 32.22 0.58 -11.21
C GLN A 64 33.48 0.34 -10.36
N GLY A 65 33.65 -0.86 -9.79
CA GLY A 65 34.82 -1.20 -8.97
C GLY A 65 34.85 -0.52 -7.61
N LYS A 66 33.73 0.07 -7.17
CA LYS A 66 33.59 0.65 -5.83
C LYS A 66 33.11 -0.45 -4.88
N SER A 67 33.58 -0.39 -3.63
CA SER A 67 33.18 -1.34 -2.58
C SER A 67 31.64 -1.42 -2.51
N ALA A 68 31.11 -2.65 -2.46
CA ALA A 68 29.69 -2.90 -2.20
C ALA A 68 29.24 -2.02 -1.03
N LEU A 69 28.12 -1.31 -1.18
CA LEU A 69 27.62 -0.37 -0.16
C LEU A 69 26.86 -1.16 0.92
N PRO A 70 27.53 -1.68 1.96
CA PRO A 70 26.98 -2.76 2.79
C PRO A 70 25.82 -2.24 3.64
N THR A 71 25.87 -0.95 3.98
CA THR A 71 24.85 -0.24 4.72
C THR A 71 23.57 -0.01 3.90
N ILE A 72 23.67 0.23 2.59
CA ILE A 72 22.50 0.29 1.70
C ILE A 72 21.89 -1.10 1.53
N SER A 73 22.71 -2.13 1.35
CA SER A 73 22.24 -3.51 1.23
C SER A 73 21.56 -4.00 2.52
N ALA A 74 22.08 -3.63 3.70
CA ALA A 74 21.44 -3.90 4.98
C ALA A 74 20.10 -3.16 5.14
N LEU A 75 20.03 -1.90 4.68
CA LEU A 75 18.80 -1.12 4.67
C LEU A 75 17.73 -1.76 3.76
N VAL A 76 18.10 -2.16 2.54
CA VAL A 76 17.21 -2.87 1.62
C VAL A 76 16.67 -4.14 2.28
N LYS A 77 17.54 -5.00 2.85
CA LYS A 77 17.11 -6.21 3.57
C LYS A 77 16.14 -5.91 4.71
N LYS A 78 16.33 -4.80 5.42
CA LYS A 78 15.42 -4.38 6.50
C LYS A 78 14.01 -4.09 5.97
N PHE A 79 13.91 -3.31 4.89
CA PHE A 79 12.61 -2.96 4.30
C PHE A 79 11.98 -4.12 3.52
N GLU A 80 12.78 -5.03 2.96
CA GLU A 80 12.27 -6.28 2.38
C GLU A 80 11.62 -7.19 3.43
N LYS A 81 12.15 -7.23 4.66
CA LYS A 81 11.51 -7.96 5.76
C LYS A 81 10.14 -7.36 6.16
N LEU A 82 9.98 -6.05 6.03
CA LEU A 82 8.67 -5.39 6.20
C LEU A 82 7.69 -5.81 5.09
N LEU A 83 8.18 -6.06 3.88
CA LEU A 83 7.35 -6.61 2.78
C LEU A 83 7.00 -8.10 2.96
N SER A 84 7.79 -8.87 3.71
CA SER A 84 7.57 -10.32 3.88
C SER A 84 6.57 -10.69 4.99
N SER A 85 6.11 -9.72 5.80
CA SER A 85 5.22 -9.95 6.95
C SER A 85 3.74 -9.64 6.66
N ALA A 86 3.44 -8.97 5.55
CA ALA A 86 2.10 -8.83 4.97
C ALA A 86 2.02 -9.68 3.68
N ARG A 87 0.86 -10.26 3.33
CA ARG A 87 0.68 -10.99 2.06
C ARG A 87 1.14 -10.08 0.91
N SER A 88 2.22 -10.45 0.23
CA SER A 88 2.95 -9.53 -0.62
C SER A 88 2.10 -9.06 -1.80
N ILE A 89 2.22 -7.80 -2.22
CA ILE A 89 1.61 -7.37 -3.49
C ILE A 89 2.10 -8.18 -4.69
N ASP A 90 3.29 -8.79 -4.63
CA ASP A 90 3.82 -9.59 -5.74
C ASP A 90 2.94 -10.83 -5.93
N ASP A 91 2.52 -11.45 -4.83
CA ASP A 91 1.53 -12.53 -4.84
C ASP A 91 0.18 -12.06 -5.39
N ARG A 92 -0.22 -10.81 -5.10
CA ARG A 92 -1.50 -10.26 -5.59
C ARG A 92 -1.45 -9.91 -7.08
N LEU A 93 -0.36 -9.29 -7.56
CA LEU A 93 -0.17 -8.98 -8.98
C LEU A 93 -0.02 -10.25 -9.81
N ASP A 94 0.76 -11.23 -9.33
CA ASP A 94 0.86 -12.55 -9.93
C ASP A 94 -0.51 -13.24 -9.98
N TRP A 95 -1.28 -13.15 -8.89
CA TRP A 95 -2.64 -13.67 -8.85
C TRP A 95 -3.55 -13.00 -9.87
N ASP A 96 -3.59 -11.68 -9.93
CA ASP A 96 -4.42 -10.93 -10.88
C ASP A 96 -4.03 -11.27 -12.33
N MET A 97 -2.73 -11.43 -12.61
CA MET A 97 -2.25 -11.90 -13.91
C MET A 97 -2.71 -13.32 -14.24
N LYS A 98 -2.68 -14.25 -13.27
CA LYS A 98 -3.21 -15.62 -13.44
C LYS A 98 -4.73 -15.60 -13.69
N VAL A 99 -5.47 -14.73 -13.00
CA VAL A 99 -6.90 -14.53 -13.23
C VAL A 99 -7.14 -14.00 -14.65
N LEU A 100 -6.41 -12.97 -15.09
CA LEU A 100 -6.51 -12.41 -16.44
C LEU A 100 -6.19 -13.47 -17.52
N GLN A 101 -5.15 -14.28 -17.34
CA GLN A 101 -4.83 -15.37 -18.25
C GLN A 101 -5.97 -16.38 -18.35
N SER A 102 -6.58 -16.77 -17.22
CA SER A 102 -7.75 -17.66 -17.19
C SER A 102 -8.98 -17.01 -17.84
N TYR A 103 -9.18 -15.71 -17.64
CA TYR A 103 -10.25 -14.93 -18.25
C TYR A 103 -10.11 -14.84 -19.78
N ARG A 104 -8.88 -14.78 -20.31
CA ARG A 104 -8.63 -14.78 -21.77
C ARG A 104 -8.92 -16.13 -22.46
N LEU A 105 -9.08 -17.23 -21.72
CA LEU A 105 -9.43 -18.52 -22.30
C LEU A 105 -10.88 -18.54 -22.80
N SER A 106 -11.16 -19.38 -23.80
CA SER A 106 -12.55 -19.70 -24.19
C SER A 106 -13.30 -20.34 -23.03
N VAL A 107 -14.62 -20.22 -23.04
CA VAL A 107 -15.51 -20.77 -22.00
C VAL A 107 -15.25 -22.27 -21.79
N GLU A 108 -15.09 -23.03 -22.86
CA GLU A 108 -14.81 -24.47 -22.82
C GLU A 108 -13.46 -24.79 -22.18
N LYS A 109 -12.39 -24.09 -22.59
CA LYS A 109 -11.05 -24.27 -22.04
C LYS A 109 -11.01 -23.91 -20.56
N ARG A 110 -11.74 -22.85 -20.15
CA ARG A 110 -11.84 -22.46 -18.73
C ARG A 110 -12.61 -23.48 -17.91
N LYS A 111 -13.74 -23.99 -18.42
CA LYS A 111 -14.52 -25.06 -17.75
C LYS A 111 -13.68 -26.30 -17.47
N LYS A 112 -12.82 -26.71 -18.40
CA LYS A 112 -11.90 -27.85 -18.21
C LYS A 112 -10.85 -27.63 -17.11
N LYS A 113 -10.53 -26.37 -16.76
CA LYS A 113 -9.59 -26.02 -15.69
C LYS A 113 -10.24 -25.88 -14.32
N LEU A 114 -11.57 -25.87 -14.23
CA LEU A 114 -12.26 -25.76 -12.95
C LEU A 114 -12.06 -27.04 -12.13
N PRO A 115 -11.86 -26.93 -10.81
CA PRO A 115 -11.79 -28.10 -9.96
C PRO A 115 -13.14 -28.82 -9.92
N PRO A 116 -13.16 -30.13 -9.61
CA PRO A 116 -14.40 -30.89 -9.51
C PRO A 116 -15.29 -30.36 -8.37
N LYS A 117 -16.60 -30.66 -8.46
CA LYS A 117 -17.57 -30.31 -7.42
C LYS A 117 -17.12 -30.92 -6.09
N GLY A 118 -17.06 -30.09 -5.04
CA GLY A 118 -16.63 -30.52 -3.70
C GLY A 118 -15.17 -30.28 -3.36
N HIS A 119 -14.34 -29.81 -4.31
CA HIS A 119 -12.97 -29.39 -4.03
C HIS A 119 -12.93 -28.23 -3.02
N LYS A 120 -12.12 -28.36 -1.97
CA LYS A 120 -11.91 -27.33 -0.94
C LYS A 120 -10.49 -26.75 -1.08
N PRO A 121 -10.32 -25.42 -1.07
CA PRO A 121 -9.00 -24.80 -1.13
C PRO A 121 -8.19 -25.10 0.14
N SER A 122 -6.86 -25.05 0.03
CA SER A 122 -5.97 -25.08 1.18
C SER A 122 -6.17 -23.85 2.06
N LYS A 123 -5.97 -24.04 3.37
CA LYS A 123 -6.04 -22.96 4.37
C LYS A 123 -4.63 -22.56 4.78
N GLY A 124 -4.40 -21.27 4.95
CA GLY A 124 -3.21 -20.73 5.60
C GLY A 124 -3.63 -19.83 6.76
N THR A 125 -2.82 -19.79 7.81
CA THR A 125 -3.01 -18.92 8.98
C THR A 125 -2.14 -17.67 8.83
N VAL A 126 -2.67 -16.51 9.19
CA VAL A 126 -1.95 -15.24 9.20
C VAL A 126 -2.21 -14.54 10.54
N THR A 127 -1.15 -14.02 11.16
CA THR A 127 -1.22 -13.16 12.36
C THR A 127 -0.96 -11.72 11.93
N THR A 128 -1.71 -10.75 12.49
CA THR A 128 -1.60 -9.34 12.10
C THR A 128 -1.81 -8.44 13.31
N GLU A 129 -0.96 -7.44 13.45
CA GLU A 129 -1.12 -6.36 14.43
C GLU A 129 -2.15 -5.35 13.92
N GLN A 130 -3.04 -4.89 14.80
CA GLN A 130 -4.09 -3.95 14.45
C GLN A 130 -4.18 -2.85 15.50
N PHE A 131 -4.44 -1.63 15.05
CA PHE A 131 -4.74 -0.52 15.94
C PHE A 131 -6.13 -0.68 16.55
N VAL A 132 -6.22 -0.57 17.87
CA VAL A 132 -7.49 -0.47 18.59
C VAL A 132 -7.99 0.96 18.43
N ARG A 133 -9.08 1.14 17.69
CA ARG A 133 -9.69 2.46 17.42
C ARG A 133 -10.68 2.83 18.51
N ASN A 134 -10.79 4.12 18.80
CA ASN A 134 -11.76 4.67 19.72
C ASN A 134 -13.18 4.64 19.09
N PRO A 135 -14.14 3.91 19.69
CA PRO A 135 -15.49 3.79 19.16
C PRO A 135 -16.25 5.12 19.10
N ASP A 136 -15.96 6.07 20.00
CA ASP A 136 -16.67 7.35 20.06
C ASP A 136 -16.28 8.26 18.89
N VAL A 137 -15.02 8.22 18.46
CA VAL A 137 -14.54 8.94 17.27
C VAL A 137 -15.24 8.40 16.01
N VAL A 138 -15.34 7.07 15.90
CA VAL A 138 -16.03 6.41 14.79
C VAL A 138 -17.52 6.77 14.80
N ALA A 139 -18.18 6.69 15.95
CA ALA A 139 -19.59 7.02 16.10
C ALA A 139 -19.88 8.49 15.77
N ALA A 140 -19.07 9.42 16.29
CA ALA A 140 -19.20 10.85 16.01
C ALA A 140 -19.06 11.14 14.51
N ARG A 141 -18.06 10.55 13.84
CA ARG A 141 -17.87 10.72 12.39
C ARG A 141 -19.04 10.16 11.58
N LEU A 142 -19.54 8.98 11.91
CA LEU A 142 -20.69 8.37 11.23
C LEU A 142 -21.98 9.18 11.44
N HIS A 143 -22.18 9.69 12.66
CA HIS A 143 -23.32 10.55 12.98
C HIS A 143 -23.25 11.86 12.19
N HIS A 144 -22.09 12.51 12.15
CA HIS A 144 -21.88 13.73 11.37
C HIS A 144 -22.19 13.52 9.88
N ALA A 145 -21.74 12.39 9.31
CA ALA A 145 -21.96 12.06 7.91
C ALA A 145 -23.44 11.81 7.55
N SER A 146 -24.30 11.50 8.53
CA SER A 146 -25.74 11.26 8.32
C SER A 146 -26.04 10.26 7.19
N GLY A 147 -25.19 9.25 7.04
CA GLY A 147 -25.33 8.24 5.99
C GLY A 147 -24.96 8.68 4.58
N ILE A 148 -24.34 9.85 4.41
CA ILE A 148 -23.83 10.35 3.14
C ILE A 148 -22.30 10.23 3.10
N CYS A 149 -21.75 9.77 1.98
CA CYS A 149 -20.32 9.66 1.79
C CYS A 149 -19.65 11.04 1.76
N ASP A 150 -18.58 11.25 2.54
CA ASP A 150 -17.83 12.51 2.58
C ASP A 150 -17.12 12.84 1.25
N ASP A 151 -16.91 11.84 0.39
CA ASP A 151 -16.18 12.00 -0.88
C ASP A 151 -17.14 12.17 -2.07
N CYS A 152 -17.89 11.13 -2.43
CA CYS A 152 -18.77 11.17 -3.60
C CYS A 152 -20.15 11.80 -3.34
N LYS A 153 -20.47 12.13 -2.08
CA LYS A 153 -21.75 12.72 -1.67
C LYS A 153 -23.00 11.87 -1.96
N GLU A 154 -22.80 10.61 -2.34
CA GLU A 154 -23.86 9.62 -2.49
C GLU A 154 -24.26 9.03 -1.14
N PRO A 155 -25.52 8.58 -0.98
CA PRO A 155 -25.94 7.85 0.21
C PRO A 155 -25.18 6.53 0.37
N ALA A 156 -25.15 6.05 1.61
CA ALA A 156 -24.59 4.74 1.94
C ALA A 156 -25.27 3.64 1.09
N PRO A 157 -24.50 2.66 0.60
CA PRO A 157 -25.01 1.66 -0.34
C PRO A 157 -26.08 0.73 0.24
N PHE A 158 -26.13 0.57 1.57
CA PHE A 158 -27.12 -0.24 2.26
C PHE A 158 -27.18 0.09 3.76
N ILE A 159 -28.20 -0.45 4.44
CA ILE A 159 -28.37 -0.37 5.89
C ILE A 159 -27.80 -1.61 6.57
N ARG A 160 -27.00 -1.42 7.62
CA ARG A 160 -26.42 -2.49 8.44
C ARG A 160 -27.52 -3.30 9.10
N LYS A 161 -27.54 -4.61 8.86
CA LYS A 161 -28.47 -5.54 9.53
C LYS A 161 -28.28 -5.60 11.05
N SER A 162 -27.06 -5.37 11.54
CA SER A 162 -26.73 -5.49 12.95
C SER A 162 -27.30 -4.39 13.82
N ASN A 163 -27.44 -3.16 13.30
CA ASN A 163 -27.82 -2.00 14.10
C ASN A 163 -28.73 -1.00 13.38
N GLY A 164 -29.17 -1.29 12.15
CA GLY A 164 -30.08 -0.41 11.39
C GLY A 164 -29.46 0.88 10.86
N LEU A 165 -28.14 1.07 10.98
CA LEU A 165 -27.48 2.31 10.54
C LEU A 165 -26.97 2.25 9.09
N PRO A 166 -26.88 3.38 8.36
CA PRO A 166 -26.24 3.46 7.06
C PRO A 166 -24.80 2.90 7.04
N PHE A 167 -24.44 2.10 6.03
CA PHE A 167 -23.11 1.51 5.93
C PHE A 167 -22.09 2.46 5.29
N LEU A 168 -21.33 3.17 6.13
CA LEU A 168 -20.08 3.85 5.75
C LEU A 168 -18.90 3.28 6.55
N GLU A 169 -17.70 3.41 5.99
CA GLU A 169 -16.42 3.03 6.59
C GLU A 169 -15.68 4.31 7.02
N VAL A 170 -15.23 4.37 8.27
CA VAL A 170 -14.43 5.50 8.77
C VAL A 170 -12.96 5.29 8.41
N HIS A 171 -12.41 6.29 7.73
CA HIS A 171 -11.04 6.33 7.25
C HIS A 171 -10.29 7.49 7.87
N HIS A 172 -9.06 7.25 8.33
CA HIS A 172 -8.19 8.31 8.83
C HIS A 172 -7.47 8.98 7.67
N ILE A 173 -7.53 10.31 7.57
CA ILE A 173 -6.91 11.10 6.48
C ILE A 173 -5.39 10.92 6.52
N VAL A 174 -4.78 11.17 7.68
CA VAL A 174 -3.45 10.68 8.01
C VAL A 174 -3.64 9.32 8.67
N THR A 175 -3.18 8.26 8.03
CA THR A 175 -3.41 6.91 8.54
C THR A 175 -2.74 6.70 9.90
N LEU A 176 -3.32 5.86 10.75
CA LEU A 176 -2.74 5.50 12.06
C LEU A 176 -1.34 4.87 11.91
N ALA A 177 -1.12 4.11 10.84
CA ALA A 177 0.20 3.53 10.52
C ALA A 177 1.27 4.61 10.25
N ASN A 178 0.85 5.79 9.76
CA ASN A 178 1.72 6.93 9.49
C ASN A 178 1.81 7.90 10.68
N GLY A 179 1.34 7.49 11.87
CA GLY A 179 1.33 8.32 13.07
C GLY A 179 0.20 9.35 13.09
N GLY A 180 -0.87 9.15 12.32
CA GLY A 180 -2.07 9.97 12.41
C GLY A 180 -2.81 9.76 13.73
N ASP A 181 -3.43 10.82 14.24
CA ASP A 181 -4.20 10.77 15.48
C ASP A 181 -5.57 10.12 15.27
N ASP A 182 -6.05 9.41 16.29
CA ASP A 182 -7.41 8.86 16.30
C ASP A 182 -8.40 9.91 16.82
N THR A 183 -8.66 10.92 15.99
CA THR A 183 -9.49 12.09 16.32
C THR A 183 -10.58 12.33 15.28
N PHE A 184 -11.59 13.10 15.67
CA PHE A 184 -12.68 13.44 14.76
C PHE A 184 -12.16 14.20 13.53
N GLU A 185 -11.23 15.14 13.71
CA GLU A 185 -10.68 16.00 12.67
C GLU A 185 -9.88 15.20 11.63
N ASN A 186 -9.22 14.13 12.06
CA ASN A 186 -8.41 13.27 11.19
C ASN A 186 -9.21 12.11 10.56
N THR A 187 -10.54 12.10 10.64
CA THR A 187 -11.36 11.03 10.06
C THR A 187 -12.26 11.54 8.92
N VAL A 188 -12.75 10.63 8.09
CA VAL A 188 -13.82 10.84 7.10
C VAL A 188 -14.69 9.59 7.00
N ALA A 189 -15.97 9.74 6.68
CA ALA A 189 -16.90 8.63 6.47
C ALA A 189 -17.08 8.36 4.96
N LEU A 190 -16.71 7.17 4.51
CA LEU A 190 -16.65 6.83 3.09
C LEU A 190 -17.51 5.64 2.74
N CYS A 191 -18.11 5.64 1.55
CA CYS A 191 -18.70 4.42 1.00
C CYS A 191 -17.58 3.42 0.64
N PRO A 192 -17.87 2.10 0.54
CA PRO A 192 -16.85 1.08 0.26
C PRO A 192 -16.03 1.36 -1.00
N ASN A 193 -16.66 1.92 -2.02
CA ASN A 193 -16.00 2.25 -3.28
C ASN A 193 -15.00 3.41 -3.11
N CYS A 194 -15.40 4.50 -2.45
CA CYS A 194 -14.52 5.64 -2.20
C CYS A 194 -13.41 5.28 -1.22
N HIS A 195 -13.72 4.48 -0.20
CA HIS A 195 -12.72 3.99 0.75
C HIS A 195 -11.64 3.17 0.04
N ARG A 196 -12.03 2.24 -0.86
CA ARG A 196 -11.07 1.47 -1.66
C ARG A 196 -10.29 2.35 -2.63
N ARG A 197 -10.94 3.33 -3.26
CA ARG A 197 -10.29 4.32 -4.15
C ARG A 197 -9.17 5.08 -3.43
N ARG A 198 -9.41 5.49 -2.18
CA ARG A 198 -8.41 6.17 -1.34
C ARG A 198 -7.20 5.29 -1.02
N HIS A 199 -7.37 3.96 -0.98
CA HIS A 199 -6.29 3.01 -0.75
C HIS A 199 -5.56 2.56 -2.02
N PHE A 200 -6.24 2.48 -3.17
CA PHE A 200 -5.73 1.78 -4.35
C PHE A 200 -5.77 2.57 -5.67
N GLY A 201 -6.52 3.68 -5.74
CA GLY A 201 -6.80 4.39 -7.00
C GLY A 201 -7.97 3.80 -7.76
#